data_AF-R7SZ77-F1
#
_entry.id   AF-R7SZ77-F1
#
_cell.length_a   1.000
_cell.length_b   1.000
_cell.length_c   1.000
_cell.angle_alpha   90.00
_cell.angle_beta   90.00
_cell.angle_gamma   90.00
#
_symmetry.space_group_name_H-M   'P 1'
#
loop_
_entity.id
_entity.type
_entity.pdbx_description
1 polymer ?
#
loop_
_entity_poly.entity_id
_entity_poly.type
_entity_poly.pdbx_seq_one_letter_code
_entity_poly.pdbx_strand_id
1 'polypeptide(L)'
;MSSVLAGLQRVLHPTLPVRIVFQRTWQVRAIHATPAALKKKQQSSESVSDAEDLFGQSAEHSDSLFSDHEPTSTKRPAPQASQLSQDIPPHNPSVPASRQYDRNARFEELYQFARACLVTKAETKRQVRSSIWNHLFQLASTPEQLDRVAEMFPKWRDAHRTFRPSTVVVFAARCHALRCPGLALKVFGNHPKYGVDLNLDAAQLVLHSMHRWRRHQDIITFATLFSIYGLPPVSSDLLSNALLLKALLGKPTDESTAVANAMVPSLQRLLEKTDPQTMIVEPRDRRLSNSKKTWLAFALKRIENVLQSQGIEHGWLARWMDVTGYHTITASA
;
A
#
# COMPACT_ATOMS: atom_id res chain seq x y z
N MET A 1 35.50 -11.31 -59.72
CA MET A 1 34.60 -10.14 -59.83
C MET A 1 34.69 -9.39 -58.53
N SER A 2 34.96 -8.10 -58.63
CA SER A 2 35.54 -7.25 -57.59
C SER A 2 34.50 -6.64 -56.64
N SER A 3 34.97 -6.42 -55.40
CA SER A 3 34.49 -5.61 -54.27
C SER A 3 33.42 -4.54 -54.52
N VAL A 4 32.52 -4.32 -53.55
CA VAL A 4 32.37 -3.04 -52.80
C VAL A 4 31.70 -3.31 -51.43
N LEU A 5 32.44 -3.12 -50.34
CA LEU A 5 31.91 -2.93 -48.97
C LEU A 5 31.94 -1.42 -48.68
N ALA A 6 30.77 -0.82 -48.46
CA ALA A 6 30.66 0.59 -48.04
C ALA A 6 30.47 0.65 -46.52
N GLY A 7 31.52 1.04 -45.81
CA GLY A 7 31.50 1.35 -44.39
C GLY A 7 30.97 2.76 -44.14
N LEU A 8 29.93 2.87 -43.32
CA LEU A 8 29.44 4.15 -42.77
C LEU A 8 30.00 4.32 -41.36
N GLN A 9 31.09 5.07 -41.23
CA GLN A 9 31.56 5.59 -39.95
C GLN A 9 30.68 6.78 -39.56
N ARG A 10 29.91 6.66 -38.47
CA ARG A 10 29.24 7.80 -37.82
C ARG A 10 30.17 8.42 -36.80
N VAL A 11 30.36 9.73 -36.96
CA VAL A 11 31.12 10.64 -36.09
C VAL A 11 30.43 10.76 -34.73
N LEU A 12 31.17 10.52 -33.66
CA LEU A 12 30.75 10.74 -32.27
C LEU A 12 31.01 12.21 -31.91
N HIS A 13 29.98 12.95 -31.49
CA HIS A 13 30.13 14.27 -30.89
C HIS A 13 30.33 14.15 -29.37
N PRO A 14 31.28 14.90 -28.77
CA PRO A 14 31.48 14.93 -27.33
C PRO A 14 30.45 15.84 -26.65
N THR A 15 29.68 15.29 -25.71
CA THR A 15 28.76 16.06 -24.84
C THR A 15 29.51 16.56 -23.60
N LEU A 16 29.58 17.88 -23.43
CA LEU A 16 30.10 18.52 -22.22
C LEU A 16 29.07 18.44 -21.06
N PRO A 17 29.52 18.29 -19.80
CA PRO A 17 28.64 18.26 -18.65
C PRO A 17 28.23 19.69 -18.21
N VAL A 18 26.94 20.00 -18.29
CA VAL A 18 26.35 21.21 -17.69
C VAL A 18 26.10 20.95 -16.21
N ARG A 19 26.88 21.61 -15.35
CA ARG A 19 26.75 21.53 -13.89
C ARG A 19 25.80 22.64 -13.41
N ILE A 20 24.52 22.32 -13.25
CA ILE A 20 23.53 23.25 -12.68
C ILE A 20 23.59 23.13 -11.15
N VAL A 21 24.13 24.15 -10.49
CA VAL A 21 24.12 24.28 -9.02
C VAL A 21 22.86 25.05 -8.61
N PHE A 22 21.89 24.34 -8.03
CA PHE A 22 20.72 24.97 -7.39
C PHE A 22 21.08 25.32 -5.93
N GLN A 23 21.29 26.60 -5.64
CA GLN A 23 21.29 27.10 -4.27
C GLN A 23 19.83 27.27 -3.81
N ARG A 24 19.36 26.36 -2.95
CA ARG A 24 18.09 26.51 -2.21
C ARG A 24 18.38 27.28 -0.92
N THR A 25 18.00 28.54 -0.88
CA THR A 25 17.92 29.30 0.37
C THR A 25 16.66 28.87 1.12
N TRP A 26 16.85 28.19 2.25
CA TRP A 26 15.77 27.82 3.16
C TRP A 26 15.37 29.05 3.97
N GLN A 27 14.27 29.71 3.58
CA GLN A 27 13.63 30.70 4.45
C GLN A 27 12.83 29.96 5.52
N VAL A 28 13.39 29.95 6.74
CA VAL A 28 12.71 29.50 7.95
C VAL A 28 11.59 30.49 8.26
N ARG A 29 10.34 30.03 8.15
CA ARG A 29 9.17 30.82 8.57
C ARG A 29 9.13 30.82 10.10
N ALA A 30 9.24 32.00 10.70
CA ALA A 30 9.01 32.20 12.12
C ALA A 30 7.53 31.91 12.45
N ILE A 31 7.29 30.99 13.37
CA ILE A 31 5.96 30.67 13.87
C ILE A 31 5.64 31.70 14.96
N HIS A 32 4.66 32.57 14.70
CA HIS A 32 4.14 33.49 15.71
C HIS A 32 3.36 32.70 16.77
N ALA A 33 3.91 32.66 18.00
CA ALA A 33 3.20 32.17 19.17
C ALA A 33 2.23 33.27 19.67
N THR A 34 0.93 33.01 19.60
CA THR A 34 -0.10 33.87 20.22
C THR A 34 -0.30 33.47 21.68
N PRO A 35 -0.33 34.41 22.64
CA PRO A 35 -0.53 34.11 24.05
C PRO A 35 -1.97 33.71 24.34
N ALA A 36 -2.14 32.64 25.14
CA ALA A 36 -3.43 32.18 25.63
C ALA A 36 -3.96 33.14 26.72
N ALA A 37 -5.11 33.75 26.46
CA ALA A 37 -5.82 34.57 27.44
C ALA A 37 -6.59 33.68 28.42
N LEU A 38 -6.05 33.49 29.63
CA LEU A 38 -6.76 32.88 30.76
C LEU A 38 -7.66 33.92 31.43
N LYS A 39 -8.97 33.72 31.36
CA LYS A 39 -9.96 34.52 32.10
C LYS A 39 -9.92 34.14 33.59
N LYS A 40 -9.49 35.11 34.39
CA LYS A 40 -9.58 35.16 35.85
C LYS A 40 -11.05 35.29 36.29
N LYS A 41 -11.57 34.33 37.06
CA LYS A 41 -12.77 34.52 37.91
C LYS A 41 -12.37 34.23 39.34
N GLN A 42 -12.32 35.29 40.14
CA GLN A 42 -12.00 35.32 41.56
C GLN A 42 -13.29 35.69 42.29
N GLN A 43 -13.80 34.83 43.18
CA GLN A 43 -14.53 35.27 44.36
C GLN A 43 -14.47 34.20 45.45
N SER A 44 -14.24 34.69 46.66
CA SER A 44 -13.65 34.10 47.85
C SER A 44 -14.66 33.87 48.98
N SER A 45 -14.43 32.83 49.78
CA SER A 45 -14.65 32.76 51.26
C SER A 45 -14.27 31.32 51.70
N GLU A 46 -13.11 31.04 52.29
CA GLU A 46 -12.66 31.30 53.67
C GLU A 46 -13.23 30.30 54.71
N SER A 47 -12.49 29.22 54.96
CA SER A 47 -12.36 28.47 56.23
C SER A 47 -11.24 27.43 56.04
N VAL A 48 -10.02 27.68 56.55
CA VAL A 48 -9.46 27.16 57.82
C VAL A 48 -9.07 25.68 57.77
N SER A 49 -7.76 25.52 57.99
CA SER A 49 -6.99 24.38 58.52
C SER A 49 -6.53 23.25 57.59
N ASP A 50 -5.23 23.04 57.78
CA ASP A 50 -4.45 21.83 57.71
C ASP A 50 -3.90 21.34 56.38
N ALA A 51 -2.62 21.01 56.51
CA ALA A 51 -1.68 20.50 55.55
C ALA A 51 -2.31 19.45 54.64
N GLU A 52 -1.77 19.34 53.42
CA GLU A 52 -1.19 18.08 52.94
C GLU A 52 -0.42 18.34 51.63
N ASP A 53 0.80 17.85 51.65
CA ASP A 53 1.86 17.95 50.65
C ASP A 53 1.52 17.07 49.45
N LEU A 54 0.85 17.64 48.43
CA LEU A 54 0.20 16.85 47.39
C LEU A 54 1.06 16.51 46.15
N PHE A 55 2.38 16.74 46.15
CA PHE A 55 3.26 16.26 45.06
C PHE A 55 4.69 15.94 45.55
N GLY A 56 4.78 15.28 46.71
CA GLY A 56 5.99 14.61 47.18
C GLY A 56 6.20 13.26 46.50
N GLN A 57 7.39 13.10 45.94
CA GLN A 57 7.93 11.92 45.25
C GLN A 57 7.93 10.66 46.13
N SER A 58 7.77 9.47 45.52
CA SER A 58 8.82 8.43 45.42
C SER A 58 8.28 7.02 45.16
N ALA A 59 9.07 6.27 44.37
CA ALA A 59 9.46 4.87 44.54
C ALA A 59 8.36 3.78 44.52
N GLU A 60 8.36 2.93 43.49
CA GLU A 60 8.98 1.58 43.51
C GLU A 60 8.30 0.59 44.49
N HIS A 61 7.57 -0.38 43.90
CA HIS A 61 7.44 -1.81 44.27
C HIS A 61 6.17 -2.35 43.59
N SER A 62 6.30 -3.21 42.58
CA SER A 62 6.31 -4.67 42.69
C SER A 62 5.09 -5.21 43.46
N ASP A 63 4.16 -5.85 42.75
CA ASP A 63 4.09 -7.32 42.83
C ASP A 63 3.06 -7.96 41.90
N SER A 64 3.54 -9.07 41.37
CA SER A 64 2.91 -10.17 40.64
C SER A 64 1.46 -10.46 41.02
N LEU A 65 0.54 -10.32 40.04
CA LEU A 65 -0.91 -10.52 40.25
C LEU A 65 -1.48 -11.75 39.54
N PHE A 66 -0.66 -12.77 39.24
CA PHE A 66 -1.15 -14.06 38.75
C PHE A 66 -0.24 -15.19 39.24
N SER A 67 -0.62 -15.81 40.35
CA SER A 67 -0.13 -17.14 40.68
C SER A 67 -1.30 -18.03 41.11
N ASP A 68 -1.31 -19.18 40.45
CA ASP A 68 -2.21 -20.32 40.57
C ASP A 68 -2.37 -20.82 42.01
N HIS A 69 -3.59 -21.25 42.34
CA HIS A 69 -3.80 -22.40 43.22
C HIS A 69 -5.17 -23.05 42.98
N GLU A 70 -5.13 -24.31 42.52
CA GLU A 70 -6.10 -25.37 42.83
C GLU A 70 -5.50 -26.24 43.97
N PRO A 71 -6.20 -27.23 44.56
CA PRO A 71 -7.64 -27.53 44.54
C PRO A 71 -8.21 -27.82 45.95
N THR A 72 -9.53 -27.70 46.17
CA THR A 72 -10.21 -28.59 47.14
C THR A 72 -11.69 -28.81 46.83
N SER A 73 -12.00 -30.10 46.71
CA SER A 73 -13.31 -30.73 46.67
C SER A 73 -14.32 -30.20 47.70
N THR A 74 -15.56 -29.92 47.30
CA THR A 74 -16.80 -30.23 48.07
C THR A 74 -18.06 -30.14 47.20
N LYS A 75 -18.74 -31.29 47.07
CA LYS A 75 -20.18 -31.58 46.89
C LYS A 75 -21.08 -30.67 46.03
N ARG A 76 -21.57 -31.28 44.95
CA ARG A 76 -22.60 -30.84 44.00
C ARG A 76 -24.02 -31.26 44.43
N PRO A 77 -25.00 -30.34 44.44
CA PRO A 77 -26.39 -30.65 44.14
C PRO A 77 -26.81 -30.09 42.75
N ALA A 78 -27.94 -30.60 42.26
CA ALA A 78 -28.45 -30.56 40.89
C ALA A 78 -28.81 -29.15 40.34
N PRO A 79 -28.82 -28.97 38.99
CA PRO A 79 -29.08 -27.68 38.37
C PRO A 79 -30.59 -27.37 38.29
N GLN A 80 -30.99 -26.25 38.89
CA GLN A 80 -32.23 -25.57 38.53
C GLN A 80 -32.00 -24.70 37.29
N ALA A 81 -32.88 -24.85 36.31
CA ALA A 81 -32.92 -24.05 35.10
C ALA A 81 -33.16 -22.57 35.45
N SER A 82 -32.15 -21.73 35.23
CA SER A 82 -32.30 -20.28 35.26
C SER A 82 -32.35 -19.77 33.82
N GLN A 83 -33.52 -19.29 33.44
CA GLN A 83 -33.76 -18.54 32.22
C GLN A 83 -32.96 -17.23 32.29
N LEU A 84 -31.99 -17.10 31.39
CA LEU A 84 -31.30 -15.84 31.12
C LEU A 84 -32.24 -14.92 30.35
N SER A 85 -32.90 -14.02 31.08
CA SER A 85 -33.54 -12.84 30.51
C SER A 85 -32.47 -12.00 29.80
N GLN A 86 -32.53 -11.96 28.47
CA GLN A 86 -31.74 -11.02 27.68
C GLN A 86 -32.37 -9.63 27.82
N ASP A 87 -31.89 -8.86 28.79
CA ASP A 87 -32.08 -7.40 28.83
C ASP A 87 -31.22 -6.77 27.72
N ILE A 88 -31.77 -6.72 26.51
CA ILE A 88 -31.29 -5.85 25.44
C ILE A 88 -31.82 -4.45 25.78
N PRO A 89 -30.96 -3.45 26.04
CA PRO A 89 -31.44 -2.11 26.36
C PRO A 89 -32.26 -1.53 25.19
N PRO A 90 -33.35 -0.80 25.48
CA PRO A 90 -34.25 -0.27 24.47
C PRO A 90 -33.50 0.65 23.51
N HIS A 91 -33.65 0.37 22.22
CA HIS A 91 -33.09 1.11 21.09
C HIS A 91 -33.35 2.61 21.25
N ASN A 92 -32.29 3.42 21.34
CA ASN A 92 -32.40 4.88 21.40
C ASN A 92 -33.04 5.41 20.09
N PRO A 93 -34.23 6.04 20.12
CA PRO A 93 -34.91 6.53 18.92
C PRO A 93 -34.23 7.78 18.32
N SER A 94 -33.22 8.35 18.99
CA SER A 94 -32.47 9.53 18.53
C SER A 94 -31.30 9.20 17.61
N VAL A 95 -31.01 7.91 17.39
CA VAL A 95 -30.06 7.47 16.36
C VAL A 95 -30.88 7.12 15.13
N PRO A 96 -30.84 7.92 14.05
CA PRO A 96 -31.54 7.58 12.82
C PRO A 96 -31.17 6.15 12.44
N ALA A 97 -32.19 5.29 12.26
CA ALA A 97 -32.01 3.94 11.77
C ALA A 97 -31.04 3.98 10.59
N SER A 98 -30.07 3.05 10.57
CA SER A 98 -29.04 2.94 9.53
C SER A 98 -29.70 3.11 8.16
N ARG A 99 -29.63 4.33 7.60
CA ARG A 99 -30.17 4.62 6.27
C ARG A 99 -29.54 3.58 5.37
N GLN A 100 -30.36 2.80 4.67
CA GLN A 100 -29.88 1.83 3.68
C GLN A 100 -28.79 2.51 2.86
N TYR A 101 -27.55 2.11 3.10
CA TYR A 101 -26.39 2.81 2.59
C TYR A 101 -26.22 2.40 1.13
N ASP A 102 -26.89 3.11 0.23
CA ASP A 102 -26.69 2.91 -1.20
C ASP A 102 -25.35 3.52 -1.61
N ARG A 103 -24.35 2.64 -1.62
CA ARG A 103 -22.98 2.94 -2.04
C ARG A 103 -22.90 3.47 -3.46
N ASN A 104 -23.76 3.01 -4.38
CA ASN A 104 -23.74 3.41 -5.78
C ASN A 104 -24.35 4.80 -5.94
N ALA A 105 -25.46 5.09 -5.25
CA ALA A 105 -26.03 6.44 -5.22
C ALA A 105 -25.01 7.46 -4.70
N ARG A 106 -24.31 7.14 -3.60
CA ARG A 106 -23.26 8.01 -3.05
C ARG A 106 -22.07 8.20 -3.99
N PHE A 107 -21.69 7.14 -4.71
CA PHE A 107 -20.64 7.23 -5.73
C PHE A 107 -21.07 8.22 -6.83
N GLU A 108 -22.27 8.07 -7.37
CA GLU A 108 -22.74 8.91 -8.49
C GLU A 108 -22.92 10.38 -8.05
N GLU A 109 -23.45 10.63 -6.85
CA GLU A 109 -23.54 11.98 -6.26
C GLU A 109 -22.15 12.63 -6.17
N LEU A 110 -21.17 11.91 -5.59
CA LEU A 110 -19.81 12.43 -5.43
C LEU A 110 -19.10 12.61 -6.78
N TYR A 111 -19.35 11.70 -7.73
CA TYR A 111 -18.82 11.77 -9.09
C TYR A 111 -19.35 13.00 -9.83
N GLN A 112 -20.66 13.23 -9.79
CA GLN A 112 -21.30 14.39 -10.42
C GLN A 112 -20.79 15.69 -9.80
N PHE A 113 -20.66 15.74 -8.48
CA PHE A 113 -20.06 16.88 -7.78
C PHE A 113 -18.63 17.15 -8.27
N ALA A 114 -17.76 16.13 -8.28
CA ALA A 114 -16.38 16.27 -8.74
C ALA A 114 -16.32 16.71 -10.21
N ARG A 115 -17.15 16.13 -11.07
CA ARG A 115 -17.24 16.46 -12.50
C ARG A 115 -17.68 17.91 -12.71
N ALA A 116 -18.70 18.39 -12.00
CA ALA A 116 -19.20 19.76 -12.11
C ALA A 116 -18.11 20.78 -11.73
N CYS A 117 -17.40 20.54 -10.62
CA CYS A 117 -16.31 21.40 -10.19
C CYS A 117 -15.11 21.42 -11.15
N LEU A 118 -14.87 20.36 -11.92
CA LEU A 118 -13.78 20.30 -12.91
C LEU A 118 -14.13 20.96 -14.25
N VAL A 119 -15.41 21.12 -14.59
CA VAL A 119 -15.85 21.78 -15.83
C VAL A 119 -15.89 23.30 -15.66
N THR A 120 -16.40 23.77 -14.52
CA THR A 120 -16.61 25.20 -14.27
C THR A 120 -15.31 25.87 -13.82
N LYS A 121 -14.44 26.23 -14.77
CA LYS A 121 -13.16 26.94 -14.50
C LYS A 121 -13.34 28.29 -13.78
N ALA A 122 -14.57 28.84 -13.75
CA ALA A 122 -14.85 30.22 -13.36
C ALA A 122 -15.06 30.44 -11.85
N GLU A 123 -15.37 29.42 -11.06
CA GLU A 123 -15.64 29.60 -9.63
C GLU A 123 -14.46 29.14 -8.78
N THR A 124 -13.51 30.05 -8.52
CA THR A 124 -12.38 29.85 -7.60
C THR A 124 -12.79 29.33 -6.22
N LYS A 125 -14.07 29.47 -5.85
CA LYS A 125 -14.67 29.05 -4.57
C LYS A 125 -15.03 27.55 -4.49
N ARG A 126 -15.28 26.84 -5.60
CA ARG A 126 -15.71 25.43 -5.60
C ARG A 126 -14.61 24.49 -6.09
N GLN A 127 -13.56 24.36 -5.29
CA GLN A 127 -12.42 23.49 -5.61
C GLN A 127 -12.64 22.06 -5.10
N VAL A 128 -12.38 21.06 -5.95
CA VAL A 128 -12.37 19.65 -5.54
C VAL A 128 -11.19 19.44 -4.58
N ARG A 129 -11.49 19.00 -3.36
CA ARG A 129 -10.49 18.61 -2.36
C ARG A 129 -9.85 17.28 -2.74
N SER A 130 -8.55 17.11 -2.45
CA SER A 130 -7.83 15.85 -2.75
C SER A 130 -8.45 14.61 -2.09
N SER A 131 -9.14 14.77 -0.95
CA SER A 131 -9.84 13.69 -0.28
C SER A 131 -10.96 13.07 -1.12
N ILE A 132 -11.61 13.84 -2.00
CA ILE A 132 -12.71 13.34 -2.84
C ILE A 132 -12.25 12.19 -3.72
N TRP A 133 -11.02 12.23 -4.23
CA TRP A 133 -10.45 11.14 -5.04
C TRP A 133 -10.34 9.83 -4.25
N ASN A 134 -9.85 9.90 -3.01
CA ASN A 134 -9.80 8.72 -2.14
C ASN A 134 -11.19 8.14 -1.92
N HIS A 135 -12.19 8.99 -1.69
CA HIS A 135 -13.57 8.55 -1.51
C HIS A 135 -14.14 7.93 -2.79
N LEU A 136 -13.91 8.54 -3.96
CA LEU A 136 -14.34 7.98 -5.25
C LEU A 136 -13.73 6.60 -5.49
N PHE A 137 -12.42 6.43 -5.26
CA PHE A 137 -11.77 5.12 -5.39
C PHE A 137 -12.33 4.11 -4.39
N GLN A 138 -12.55 4.52 -3.13
CA GLN A 138 -13.11 3.66 -2.10
C GLN A 138 -14.58 3.31 -2.34
N LEU A 139 -15.34 4.13 -3.08
CA LEU A 139 -16.77 3.93 -3.39
C LEU A 139 -16.99 3.18 -4.72
N ALA A 140 -16.11 3.32 -5.71
CA ALA A 140 -16.24 2.69 -7.03
C ALA A 140 -16.31 1.15 -6.90
N SER A 141 -17.47 0.54 -7.11
CA SER A 141 -17.73 -0.91 -6.96
C SER A 141 -17.40 -1.72 -8.21
N THR A 142 -17.36 -1.09 -9.38
CA THR A 142 -17.14 -1.76 -10.67
C THR A 142 -15.94 -1.15 -11.40
N PRO A 143 -15.26 -1.90 -12.29
CA PRO A 143 -14.13 -1.36 -13.04
C PRO A 143 -14.53 -0.21 -13.97
N GLU A 144 -15.77 -0.18 -14.47
CA GLU A 144 -16.31 0.90 -15.31
C GLU A 144 -16.46 2.20 -14.51
N GLN A 145 -16.93 2.11 -13.26
CA GLN A 145 -16.97 3.26 -12.36
C GLN A 145 -15.56 3.82 -12.12
N LEU A 146 -14.56 2.96 -11.96
CA LEU A 146 -13.18 3.41 -11.78
C LEU A 146 -12.59 4.03 -13.06
N ASP A 147 -12.92 3.52 -14.25
CA ASP A 147 -12.51 4.11 -15.54
C ASP A 147 -13.16 5.49 -15.74
N ARG A 148 -14.46 5.64 -15.41
CA ARG A 148 -15.14 6.96 -15.41
C ARG A 148 -14.43 7.98 -14.51
N VAL A 149 -13.91 7.55 -13.37
CA VAL A 149 -13.13 8.43 -12.48
C VAL A 149 -11.78 8.79 -13.12
N ALA A 150 -11.10 7.82 -13.75
CA ALA A 150 -9.83 8.04 -14.44
C ALA A 150 -9.95 9.01 -15.63
N GLU A 151 -11.10 9.05 -16.31
CA GLU A 151 -11.40 10.03 -17.36
C GLU A 151 -11.37 11.49 -16.88
N MET A 152 -11.52 11.73 -15.57
CA MET A 152 -11.44 13.08 -14.99
C MET A 152 -10.00 13.51 -14.65
N PHE A 153 -9.02 12.61 -14.63
CA PHE A 153 -7.64 12.93 -14.26
C PHE A 153 -6.97 13.94 -15.19
N PRO A 154 -7.16 13.91 -16.54
CA PRO A 154 -6.59 14.93 -17.41
C PRO A 154 -7.01 16.34 -17.02
N LYS A 155 -8.29 16.54 -16.67
CA LYS A 155 -8.80 17.84 -16.21
C LYS A 155 -8.20 18.26 -14.86
N TRP A 156 -7.97 17.30 -13.97
CA TRP A 156 -7.28 17.55 -12.70
C TRP A 156 -5.82 17.98 -12.92
N ARG A 157 -5.12 17.30 -13.83
CA ARG A 157 -3.76 17.65 -14.26
C ARG A 157 -3.71 19.02 -14.93
N ASP A 158 -4.65 19.33 -15.83
CA ASP A 158 -4.75 20.61 -16.54
C ASP A 158 -4.97 21.79 -15.58
N ALA A 159 -5.54 21.52 -14.39
CA ALA A 159 -5.64 22.49 -13.30
C ALA A 159 -4.32 22.65 -12.50
N HIS A 160 -3.21 22.11 -13.00
CA HIS A 160 -1.88 22.05 -12.37
C HIS A 160 -1.89 21.41 -10.97
N ARG A 161 -2.76 20.42 -10.76
CA ARG A 161 -2.86 19.69 -9.51
C ARG A 161 -2.24 18.31 -9.65
N THR A 162 -1.51 17.89 -8.62
CA THR A 162 -0.88 16.58 -8.54
C THR A 162 -1.62 15.68 -7.56
N PHE A 163 -1.55 14.37 -7.79
CA PHE A 163 -2.04 13.38 -6.83
C PHE A 163 -1.00 13.19 -5.72
N ARG A 164 -1.48 13.10 -4.48
CA ARG A 164 -0.60 12.71 -3.37
C ARG A 164 -0.18 11.24 -3.55
N PRO A 165 1.06 10.85 -3.18
CA PRO A 165 1.51 9.46 -3.29
C PRO A 165 0.55 8.45 -2.63
N SER A 166 -0.01 8.79 -1.46
CA SER A 166 -1.00 7.94 -0.78
C SER A 166 -2.28 7.74 -1.59
N THR A 167 -2.75 8.77 -2.30
CA THR A 167 -3.92 8.68 -3.20
C THR A 167 -3.65 7.76 -4.38
N VAL A 168 -2.42 7.77 -4.91
CA VAL A 168 -2.00 6.85 -5.97
C VAL A 168 -2.00 5.39 -5.48
N VAL A 169 -1.54 5.13 -4.26
CA VAL A 169 -1.62 3.79 -3.64
C VAL A 169 -3.07 3.33 -3.48
N VAL A 170 -3.98 4.21 -3.06
CA VAL A 170 -5.42 3.89 -2.95
C VAL A 170 -6.02 3.55 -4.32
N PHE A 171 -5.66 4.30 -5.37
CA PHE A 171 -6.07 4.00 -6.74
C PHE A 171 -5.56 2.64 -7.22
N ALA A 172 -4.27 2.35 -7.03
CA ALA A 172 -3.67 1.07 -7.39
C ALA A 172 -4.27 -0.10 -6.60
N ALA A 173 -4.50 0.08 -5.30
CA ALA A 173 -5.16 -0.90 -4.44
C ALA A 173 -6.59 -1.17 -4.90
N ARG A 174 -7.32 -0.14 -5.37
CA ARG A 174 -8.66 -0.34 -5.94
C ARG A 174 -8.62 -1.07 -7.27
N CYS A 175 -7.67 -0.76 -8.15
CA CYS A 175 -7.46 -1.50 -9.40
C CYS A 175 -7.18 -2.99 -9.13
N HIS A 176 -6.36 -3.28 -8.10
CA HIS A 176 -6.09 -4.63 -7.64
C HIS A 176 -7.37 -5.31 -7.12
N ALA A 177 -8.14 -4.64 -6.25
CA ALA A 177 -9.37 -5.19 -5.67
C ALA A 177 -10.45 -5.50 -6.72
N LEU A 178 -10.61 -4.61 -7.71
CA LEU A 178 -11.56 -4.77 -8.81
C LEU A 178 -11.03 -5.63 -9.96
N ARG A 179 -9.82 -6.20 -9.82
CA ARG A 179 -9.17 -7.05 -10.83
C ARG A 179 -9.06 -6.38 -12.20
N CYS A 180 -8.78 -5.07 -12.23
CA CYS A 180 -8.64 -4.30 -13.46
C CYS A 180 -7.22 -3.70 -13.65
N PRO A 181 -6.15 -4.53 -13.67
CA PRO A 181 -4.77 -4.05 -13.86
C PRO A 181 -4.55 -3.28 -15.17
N GLY A 182 -5.35 -3.57 -16.20
CA GLY A 182 -5.26 -2.87 -17.49
C GLY A 182 -5.61 -1.38 -17.39
N LEU A 183 -6.51 -1.01 -16.47
CA LEU A 183 -6.81 0.40 -16.20
C LEU A 183 -5.61 1.09 -15.56
N ALA A 184 -4.96 0.44 -14.60
CA ALA A 184 -3.72 0.95 -14.00
C ALA A 184 -2.63 1.12 -15.07
N LEU A 185 -2.44 0.14 -15.96
CA LEU A 185 -1.49 0.24 -17.06
C LEU A 185 -1.83 1.39 -18.03
N LYS A 186 -3.10 1.58 -18.37
CA LYS A 186 -3.57 2.70 -19.21
C LYS A 186 -3.25 4.05 -18.60
N VAL A 187 -3.47 4.19 -17.29
CA VAL A 187 -3.25 5.43 -16.53
C VAL A 187 -1.76 5.72 -16.33
N PHE A 188 -1.01 4.75 -15.80
CA PHE A 188 0.43 4.91 -15.53
C PHE A 188 1.29 4.86 -16.79
N GLY A 189 0.88 4.10 -17.81
CA GLY A 189 1.58 4.07 -19.10
C GLY A 189 1.50 5.39 -19.87
N ASN A 190 0.49 6.22 -19.58
CA ASN A 190 0.27 7.51 -20.24
C ASN A 190 0.37 8.68 -19.25
N HIS A 191 1.52 8.78 -18.55
CA HIS A 191 1.78 9.86 -17.59
C HIS A 191 1.45 11.26 -18.13
N PRO A 192 1.84 11.65 -19.36
CA PRO A 192 1.52 12.98 -19.87
C PRO A 192 0.02 13.25 -19.90
N LYS A 193 -0.82 12.25 -20.17
CA LYS A 193 -2.27 12.42 -20.26
C LYS A 193 -2.93 12.48 -18.88
N TYR A 194 -2.57 11.56 -17.98
CA TYR A 194 -3.28 11.41 -16.71
C TYR A 194 -2.65 12.17 -15.54
N GLY A 195 -1.36 12.52 -15.61
CA GLY A 195 -0.66 13.25 -14.55
C GLY A 195 -0.58 12.50 -13.22
N VAL A 196 -0.53 11.15 -13.26
CA VAL A 196 -0.45 10.31 -12.07
C VAL A 196 0.95 9.74 -11.92
N ASP A 197 1.64 10.16 -10.85
CA ASP A 197 3.00 9.73 -10.53
C ASP A 197 3.01 8.35 -9.88
N LEU A 198 3.60 7.36 -10.55
CA LEU A 198 3.72 6.01 -10.02
C LEU A 198 4.75 5.98 -8.89
N ASN A 199 4.38 5.40 -7.75
CA ASN A 199 5.30 5.13 -6.64
C ASN A 199 5.51 3.63 -6.46
N LEU A 200 6.55 3.25 -5.70
CA LEU A 200 6.95 1.85 -5.53
C LEU A 200 5.81 0.99 -4.94
N ASP A 201 5.08 1.50 -3.94
CA ASP A 201 3.96 0.78 -3.32
C ASP A 201 2.83 0.49 -4.32
N ALA A 202 2.45 1.48 -5.11
CA ALA A 202 1.46 1.33 -6.17
C ALA A 202 1.97 0.40 -7.28
N ALA A 203 3.26 0.49 -7.63
CA ALA A 203 3.87 -0.37 -8.64
C ALA A 203 3.83 -1.84 -8.23
N GLN A 204 4.21 -2.15 -6.98
CA GLN A 204 4.14 -3.51 -6.43
C GLN A 204 2.71 -4.05 -6.39
N LEU A 205 1.72 -3.21 -6.01
CA LEU A 205 0.29 -3.56 -6.05
C LEU A 205 -0.19 -3.91 -7.46
N VAL A 206 0.16 -3.08 -8.44
CA VAL A 206 -0.23 -3.29 -9.84
C VAL A 206 0.47 -4.52 -10.41
N LEU A 207 1.76 -4.69 -10.16
CA LEU A 207 2.53 -5.87 -10.59
C LEU A 207 1.94 -7.16 -9.99
N HIS A 208 1.57 -7.14 -8.70
CA HIS A 208 0.87 -8.25 -8.08
C HIS A 208 -0.52 -8.47 -8.70
N SER A 209 -1.26 -7.44 -9.11
CA SER A 209 -2.55 -7.65 -9.80
C SER A 209 -2.40 -8.22 -11.23
N MET A 210 -1.29 -7.94 -11.91
CA MET A 210 -1.09 -8.32 -13.32
C MET A 210 -0.81 -9.81 -13.52
N HIS A 211 -0.05 -10.45 -12.63
CA HIS A 211 0.36 -11.86 -12.80
C HIS A 211 -0.84 -12.82 -12.91
N ARG A 212 -2.00 -12.44 -12.38
CA ARG A 212 -3.20 -13.28 -12.37
C ARG A 212 -4.04 -13.16 -13.65
N TRP A 213 -3.93 -12.06 -14.40
CA TRP A 213 -4.96 -11.70 -15.40
C TRP A 213 -4.48 -11.26 -16.78
N ARG A 214 -3.18 -10.98 -16.99
CA ARG A 214 -2.71 -10.33 -18.24
C ARG A 214 -1.70 -11.16 -19.04
N ARG A 215 -1.47 -10.73 -20.30
CA ARG A 215 -0.46 -11.29 -21.22
C ARG A 215 0.93 -10.87 -20.72
N HIS A 216 1.96 -11.69 -20.93
CA HIS A 216 3.34 -11.39 -20.50
C HIS A 216 3.84 -10.03 -20.98
N GLN A 217 3.46 -9.64 -22.20
CA GLN A 217 3.80 -8.35 -22.78
C GLN A 217 3.40 -7.16 -21.90
N ASP A 218 2.21 -7.20 -21.29
CA ASP A 218 1.72 -6.11 -20.44
C ASP A 218 2.54 -6.00 -19.15
N ILE A 219 2.96 -7.14 -18.59
CA ILE A 219 3.77 -7.21 -17.37
C ILE A 219 5.18 -6.67 -17.63
N ILE A 220 5.80 -7.08 -18.75
CA ILE A 220 7.12 -6.58 -19.16
C ILE A 220 7.03 -5.08 -19.44
N THR A 221 6.00 -4.63 -20.16
CA THR A 221 5.75 -3.20 -20.42
C THR A 221 5.59 -2.44 -19.11
N PHE A 222 4.83 -2.98 -18.15
CA PHE A 222 4.70 -2.37 -16.83
C PHE A 222 6.03 -2.32 -16.07
N ALA A 223 6.86 -3.35 -16.15
CA ALA A 223 8.19 -3.36 -15.54
C ALA A 223 9.09 -2.25 -16.10
N THR A 224 8.96 -1.90 -17.40
CA THR A 224 9.69 -0.76 -17.98
C THR A 224 9.26 0.59 -17.40
N LEU A 225 8.05 0.71 -16.84
CA LEU A 225 7.62 1.94 -16.18
C LEU A 225 8.47 2.26 -14.95
N PHE A 226 9.10 1.26 -14.30
CA PHE A 226 9.95 1.53 -13.14
C PHE A 226 11.09 2.50 -13.49
N SER A 227 11.78 2.30 -14.62
CA SER A 227 12.85 3.21 -15.04
C SER A 227 12.32 4.58 -15.47
N ILE A 228 11.17 4.63 -16.16
CA ILE A 228 10.53 5.87 -16.62
C ILE A 228 10.15 6.77 -15.44
N TYR A 229 9.65 6.17 -14.35
CA TYR A 229 9.25 6.87 -13.14
C TYR A 229 10.39 7.07 -12.12
N GLY A 230 11.62 6.67 -12.45
CA GLY A 230 12.77 6.77 -11.54
C GLY A 230 12.65 5.88 -10.28
N LEU A 231 11.87 4.80 -10.37
CA LEU A 231 11.78 3.79 -9.31
C LEU A 231 13.00 2.85 -9.36
N PRO A 232 13.33 2.18 -8.25
CA PRO A 232 14.36 1.15 -8.26
C PRO A 232 14.06 0.10 -9.34
N PRO A 233 15.03 -0.32 -10.16
CA PRO A 233 14.76 -1.31 -11.20
C PRO A 233 14.18 -2.58 -10.58
N VAL A 234 13.31 -3.27 -11.31
CA VAL A 234 12.61 -4.47 -10.81
C VAL A 234 13.59 -5.56 -10.34
N SER A 235 14.81 -5.60 -10.89
CA SER A 235 15.89 -6.51 -10.48
C SER A 235 16.57 -6.14 -9.16
N SER A 236 16.30 -4.97 -8.59
CA SER A 236 16.89 -4.49 -7.33
C SER A 236 15.95 -4.53 -6.13
N ASP A 237 14.64 -4.65 -6.37
CA ASP A 237 13.61 -4.76 -5.33
C ASP A 237 13.16 -6.22 -5.20
N LEU A 238 13.33 -6.81 -4.01
CA LEU A 238 13.07 -8.23 -3.77
C LEU A 238 11.63 -8.63 -4.14
N LEU A 239 10.66 -7.85 -3.69
CA LEU A 239 9.25 -8.15 -3.94
C LEU A 239 8.92 -8.02 -5.43
N SER A 240 9.32 -6.92 -6.08
CA SER A 240 9.03 -6.72 -7.50
C SER A 240 9.72 -7.77 -8.36
N ASN A 241 10.96 -8.15 -8.03
CA ASN A 241 11.70 -9.21 -8.72
C ASN A 241 10.96 -10.56 -8.61
N ALA A 242 10.58 -10.96 -7.39
CA ALA A 242 9.86 -12.20 -7.15
C ALA A 242 8.48 -12.21 -7.83
N LEU A 243 7.74 -11.10 -7.80
CA LEU A 243 6.44 -10.99 -8.49
C LEU A 243 6.58 -11.09 -10.02
N LEU A 244 7.60 -10.45 -10.60
CA LEU A 244 7.88 -10.53 -12.03
C LEU A 244 8.28 -11.96 -12.42
N LEU A 245 9.21 -12.57 -11.68
CA LEU A 245 9.62 -13.98 -11.89
C LEU A 245 8.42 -14.94 -11.82
N LYS A 246 7.61 -14.81 -10.76
CA LYS A 246 6.37 -15.60 -10.61
C LYS A 246 5.46 -15.44 -11.82
N ALA A 247 5.33 -14.23 -12.35
CA ALA A 247 4.47 -13.95 -13.50
C ALA A 247 5.02 -14.56 -14.80
N LEU A 248 6.33 -14.43 -15.05
CA LEU A 248 6.99 -14.96 -16.24
C LEU A 248 7.02 -16.50 -16.26
N LEU A 249 7.20 -17.13 -15.10
CA LEU A 249 7.18 -18.59 -14.93
C LEU A 249 5.74 -19.15 -14.84
N GLY A 250 4.74 -18.31 -14.60
CA GLY A 250 3.35 -18.73 -14.41
C GLY A 250 2.69 -19.29 -15.66
N LYS A 251 3.04 -18.74 -16.84
CA LYS A 251 2.60 -19.22 -18.15
C LYS A 251 3.82 -19.22 -19.08
N PRO A 252 4.67 -20.25 -19.04
CA PRO A 252 5.95 -20.23 -19.73
C PRO A 252 5.74 -20.09 -21.25
N THR A 253 6.34 -19.05 -21.83
CA THR A 253 6.72 -19.01 -23.25
C THR A 253 8.24 -19.14 -23.31
N ASP A 254 8.80 -19.52 -24.47
CA ASP A 254 10.27 -19.66 -24.60
C ASP A 254 10.98 -18.35 -24.23
N GLU A 255 10.43 -17.22 -24.69
CA GLU A 255 10.91 -15.88 -24.35
C GLU A 255 10.77 -15.55 -22.86
N SER A 256 9.60 -15.82 -22.25
CA SER A 256 9.37 -15.48 -20.84
C SER A 256 10.22 -16.34 -19.91
N THR A 257 10.47 -17.60 -20.30
CA THR A 257 11.28 -18.55 -19.55
C THR A 257 12.77 -18.16 -19.64
N ALA A 258 13.26 -17.79 -20.82
CA ALA A 258 14.62 -17.31 -20.99
C ALA A 258 14.89 -16.06 -20.13
N VAL A 259 13.96 -15.09 -20.14
CA VAL A 259 14.06 -13.88 -19.30
C VAL A 259 13.98 -14.24 -17.81
N ALA A 260 13.06 -15.13 -17.41
CA ALA A 260 12.94 -15.56 -16.02
C ALA A 260 14.22 -16.22 -15.51
N ASN A 261 14.79 -17.14 -16.28
CA ASN A 261 16.02 -17.84 -15.91
C ASN A 261 17.21 -16.87 -15.77
N ALA A 262 17.31 -15.86 -16.65
CA ALA A 262 18.31 -14.81 -16.53
C ALA A 262 18.14 -13.93 -15.27
N MET A 263 16.94 -13.87 -14.69
CA MET A 263 16.64 -13.09 -13.49
C MET A 263 16.87 -13.85 -12.18
N VAL A 264 16.94 -15.19 -12.19
CA VAL A 264 17.15 -16.03 -11.00
C VAL A 264 18.41 -15.64 -10.20
N PRO A 265 19.58 -15.39 -10.83
CA PRO A 265 20.78 -14.96 -10.09
C PRO A 265 20.61 -13.59 -9.41
N SER A 266 19.71 -12.74 -9.91
CA SER A 266 19.39 -11.48 -9.24
C SER A 266 18.52 -11.70 -8.02
N LEU A 267 17.55 -12.62 -8.09
CA LEU A 267 16.74 -13.02 -6.94
C LEU A 267 17.61 -13.59 -5.81
N GLN A 268 18.53 -14.50 -6.14
CA GLN A 268 19.44 -15.10 -5.17
C GLN A 268 20.25 -14.04 -4.41
N ARG A 269 20.90 -13.11 -5.14
CA ARG A 269 21.66 -12.00 -4.54
C ARG A 269 20.80 -11.09 -3.65
N LEU A 270 19.53 -10.87 -4.02
CA LEU A 270 18.61 -10.08 -3.20
C LEU A 270 18.23 -10.78 -1.90
N LEU A 271 18.04 -12.11 -1.93
CA LEU A 271 17.78 -12.88 -0.72
C LEU A 271 18.99 -12.96 0.20
N GLU A 272 20.20 -13.10 -0.35
CA GLU A 272 21.45 -13.06 0.43
C GLU A 272 21.65 -11.72 1.15
N LYS A 273 21.24 -10.61 0.53
CA LYS A 273 21.33 -9.27 1.12
C LYS A 273 20.21 -8.96 2.13
N THR A 274 19.06 -9.61 2.00
CA THR A 274 17.87 -9.30 2.79
C THR A 274 17.83 -10.15 4.04
N ASP A 275 17.82 -9.51 5.22
CA ASP A 275 17.66 -10.20 6.49
C ASP A 275 16.30 -10.94 6.54
N PRO A 276 16.30 -12.29 6.62
CA PRO A 276 15.08 -13.09 6.73
C PRO A 276 14.15 -12.64 7.88
N GLN A 277 14.72 -12.20 9.01
CA GLN A 277 13.93 -11.85 10.19
C GLN A 277 13.00 -10.65 9.94
N THR A 278 13.44 -9.71 9.09
CA THR A 278 12.61 -8.55 8.70
C THR A 278 11.38 -8.96 7.87
N MET A 279 11.39 -10.16 7.30
CA MET A 279 10.39 -10.66 6.37
C MET A 279 9.37 -11.61 7.01
N ILE A 280 9.44 -11.86 8.31
CA ILE A 280 8.44 -12.67 9.03
C ILE A 280 7.05 -12.03 8.92
N VAL A 281 6.04 -12.84 8.59
CA VAL A 281 4.64 -12.42 8.47
C VAL A 281 3.97 -12.49 9.83
N GLU A 282 3.30 -11.41 10.20
CA GLU A 282 2.50 -11.35 11.43
C GLU A 282 1.05 -11.76 11.14
N PRO A 283 0.52 -12.86 11.70
CA PRO A 283 -0.79 -13.40 11.29
C PRO A 283 -1.99 -12.45 11.48
N ARG A 284 -1.87 -11.45 12.36
CA ARG A 284 -2.96 -10.51 12.70
C ARG A 284 -2.81 -9.14 12.04
N ASP A 285 -1.69 -8.85 11.38
CA ASP A 285 -1.48 -7.54 10.75
C ASP A 285 -2.12 -7.51 9.34
N ARG A 286 -3.11 -6.62 9.16
CA ARG A 286 -3.77 -6.40 7.87
C ARG A 286 -3.15 -5.25 7.06
N ARG A 287 -2.05 -4.65 7.54
CA ARG A 287 -1.37 -3.58 6.82
C ARG A 287 -0.83 -4.09 5.49
N LEU A 288 -0.66 -3.15 4.55
CA LEU A 288 -0.09 -3.43 3.24
C LEU A 288 1.32 -4.04 3.34
N SER A 289 2.11 -3.64 4.34
CA SER A 289 3.42 -4.22 4.64
C SER A 289 3.36 -5.73 4.86
N ASN A 290 2.43 -6.21 5.68
CA ASN A 290 2.27 -7.62 5.95
C ASN A 290 1.72 -8.37 4.73
N SER A 291 0.76 -7.77 4.03
CA SER A 291 0.24 -8.32 2.77
C SER A 291 1.35 -8.55 1.73
N LYS A 292 2.30 -7.60 1.62
CA LYS A 292 3.45 -7.71 0.73
C LYS A 292 4.38 -8.89 1.09
N LYS A 293 4.63 -9.12 2.38
CA LYS A 293 5.40 -10.28 2.85
C LYS A 293 4.68 -11.60 2.50
N THR A 294 3.37 -11.65 2.70
CA THR A 294 2.55 -12.79 2.26
C THR A 294 2.65 -13.00 0.75
N TRP A 295 2.57 -11.94 -0.07
CA TRP A 295 2.72 -12.05 -1.52
C TRP A 295 4.10 -12.54 -1.93
N LEU A 296 5.15 -12.10 -1.23
CA LEU A 296 6.52 -12.58 -1.42
C LEU A 296 6.58 -14.08 -1.13
N ALA A 297 6.06 -14.54 0.00
CA ALA A 297 6.03 -15.97 0.36
C ALA A 297 5.38 -16.83 -0.74
N PHE A 298 4.20 -16.42 -1.22
CA PHE A 298 3.52 -17.12 -2.33
C PHE A 298 4.28 -17.05 -3.66
N ALA A 299 4.99 -15.95 -3.93
CA ALA A 299 5.80 -15.82 -5.14
C ALA A 299 7.02 -16.75 -5.07
N LEU A 300 7.76 -16.73 -3.96
CA LEU A 300 8.93 -17.56 -3.72
C LEU A 300 8.58 -19.05 -3.76
N LYS A 301 7.49 -19.47 -3.10
CA LYS A 301 7.05 -20.87 -3.15
C LYS A 301 6.72 -21.33 -4.57
N ARG A 302 6.09 -20.46 -5.37
CA ARG A 302 5.80 -20.79 -6.77
C ARG A 302 7.08 -20.88 -7.60
N ILE A 303 8.05 -20.01 -7.36
CA ILE A 303 9.36 -20.03 -8.04
C ILE A 303 10.10 -21.31 -7.66
N GLU A 304 10.18 -21.67 -6.38
CA GLU A 304 10.79 -22.92 -5.90
C GLU A 304 10.24 -24.14 -6.63
N ASN A 305 8.91 -24.28 -6.68
CA ASN A 305 8.27 -25.43 -7.36
C ASN A 305 8.65 -25.52 -8.85
N VAL A 306 8.83 -24.37 -9.52
CA VAL A 306 9.22 -24.33 -10.94
C VAL A 306 10.72 -24.62 -11.12
N LEU A 307 11.58 -24.10 -10.24
CA LEU A 307 13.01 -24.42 -10.26
C LEU A 307 13.24 -25.91 -9.99
N GLN A 308 12.49 -26.49 -9.05
CA GLN A 308 12.51 -27.91 -8.75
C GLN A 308 12.09 -28.76 -9.97
N SER A 309 11.01 -28.37 -10.68
CA SER A 309 10.57 -29.11 -11.86
C SER A 309 11.54 -29.00 -13.03
N GLN A 310 12.32 -27.93 -13.11
CA GLN A 310 13.36 -27.72 -14.12
C GLN A 310 14.72 -28.33 -13.73
N GLY A 311 14.85 -28.89 -12.53
CA GLY A 311 16.13 -29.43 -12.04
C GLY A 311 17.19 -28.35 -11.78
N ILE A 312 16.78 -27.09 -11.58
CA ILE A 312 17.68 -25.98 -11.26
C ILE A 312 17.95 -26.00 -9.74
N GLU A 313 19.19 -25.70 -9.35
CA GLU A 313 19.58 -25.61 -7.94
C GLU A 313 18.78 -24.49 -7.24
N HIS A 314 18.08 -24.88 -6.17
CA HIS A 314 17.15 -24.03 -5.42
C HIS A 314 17.32 -24.18 -3.90
N GLY A 315 18.42 -24.79 -3.43
CA GLY A 315 18.65 -25.05 -2.01
C GLY A 315 18.80 -23.76 -1.20
N TRP A 316 19.31 -22.68 -1.80
CA TRP A 316 19.32 -21.35 -1.20
C TRP A 316 17.92 -20.81 -0.91
N LEU A 317 16.97 -21.06 -1.80
CA LEU A 317 15.59 -20.58 -1.68
C LEU A 317 14.85 -21.32 -0.57
N ALA A 318 14.95 -22.64 -0.55
CA ALA A 318 14.37 -23.49 0.48
C ALA A 318 14.86 -23.08 1.88
N ARG A 319 16.19 -22.96 2.06
CA ARG A 319 16.78 -22.50 3.34
C ARG A 319 16.27 -21.13 3.77
N TRP A 320 16.16 -20.18 2.83
CA TRP A 320 15.65 -18.84 3.15
C TRP A 320 14.17 -18.87 3.56
N MET A 321 13.35 -19.70 2.91
CA MET A 321 11.94 -19.88 3.24
C MET A 321 11.73 -20.63 4.57
N ASP A 322 12.63 -21.54 4.94
CA ASP A 322 12.62 -22.20 6.25
C ASP A 322 12.87 -21.19 7.38
N VAL A 323 13.90 -20.34 7.25
CA VAL A 323 14.25 -19.34 8.27
C VAL A 323 13.14 -18.31 8.45
N THR A 324 12.46 -17.92 7.37
CA THR A 324 11.33 -16.97 7.42
C THR A 324 10.01 -17.60 7.86
N GLY A 325 9.95 -18.93 7.97
CA GLY A 325 8.72 -19.67 8.26
C GLY A 325 7.70 -19.67 7.12
N TYR A 326 8.09 -19.29 5.90
CA TYR A 326 7.19 -19.13 4.75
C TYR A 326 6.55 -20.44 4.28
N HIS A 327 7.17 -21.59 4.55
CA HIS A 327 6.59 -22.91 4.29
C HIS A 327 5.27 -23.11 5.05
N THR A 328 5.18 -22.65 6.30
CA THR A 328 3.95 -22.80 7.11
C THR A 328 2.79 -21.98 6.54
N ILE A 329 3.09 -20.76 6.07
CA ILE A 329 2.11 -19.83 5.51
C ILE A 329 1.54 -20.38 4.21
N THR A 330 2.43 -20.83 3.32
CA THR A 330 2.04 -21.30 1.98
C THR A 330 1.38 -22.67 1.99
N ALA A 331 1.58 -23.49 3.03
CA ALA A 331 0.87 -24.76 3.21
C ALA A 331 -0.59 -24.58 3.69
N SER A 332 -0.93 -23.43 4.27
CA SER A 332 -2.24 -23.16 4.86
C SER A 332 -3.29 -22.55 3.91
N ALA A 333 -2.93 -22.30 2.65
CA ALA A 333 -3.74 -21.54 1.68
C ALA A 333 -4.10 -22.35 0.44
#